data_AF-A0A1X7SSU1-F1
#
_entry.id   AF-A0A1X7SSU1-F1
#
_cell.length_a   1.000
_cell.length_b   1.000
_cell.length_c   1.000
_cell.angle_alpha   90.00
_cell.angle_beta   90.00
_cell.angle_gamma   90.00
#
_symmetry.space_group_name_H-M   'P 1'
#
loop_
_entity.id
_entity.type
_entity.pdbx_description
1 polymer ?
#
loop_
_entity_poly.entity_id
_entity_poly.type
_entity_poly.pdbx_seq_one_letter_code
_entity_poly.pdbx_strand_id
1 'polypeptide(L)'
;MNWEEYGLRIKVPEGSLSASETVEVSVLALVGGHFKFPDNTRLVSAVYAISTSPLLKSLRIEMQHCIDLSDPSLSKYLKFAVAPVHTASLPYQFSLIEGGEFPAYQRYGSIERSKFCQLAIVGEEEEENGGGRNGEEDEDSGDEGGKGKGQTTGGEGQGAGGQEGGAGGGVAGGNEDEKDDENGTIALESCDQSNTSSSLIVSIHSTGIREATVYYGQVFYEKADKMRFAATKDLNALIEFIRKEYCQPEMGQAFKFQFDAPFGCVELVFGPQDKPITGWTVSPEIEPCQIEQGDLDDFGHHSSTIRLVSIYADSSHPDTVHVLKYAIPLKGLRKPSRTININRSLKDIL
;
A
#
# COMPACT_ATOMS: atom_id res chain seq x y z
N MET A 1 12.03 -10.62 -21.86
CA MET A 1 11.16 -9.48 -22.21
C MET A 1 11.35 -8.40 -21.14
N ASN A 2 11.65 -7.17 -21.54
CA ASN A 2 11.87 -6.08 -20.58
C ASN A 2 10.68 -5.10 -20.63
N TRP A 3 9.94 -5.00 -19.53
CA TRP A 3 8.79 -4.09 -19.31
C TRP A 3 9.13 -3.15 -18.15
N GLU A 4 10.40 -2.76 -18.04
CA GLU A 4 10.94 -1.96 -16.94
C GLU A 4 10.29 -0.59 -16.79
N GLU A 5 9.76 -0.02 -17.88
CA GLU A 5 8.93 1.19 -17.83
C GLU A 5 7.65 1.01 -17.01
N TYR A 6 7.14 -0.21 -16.88
CA TYR A 6 6.02 -0.51 -15.97
C TYR A 6 6.51 -1.12 -14.64
N GLY A 7 7.79 -1.41 -14.48
CA GLY A 7 8.31 -2.03 -13.26
C GLY A 7 8.27 -3.56 -13.28
N LEU A 8 8.32 -4.17 -14.47
CA LEU A 8 8.31 -5.63 -14.65
C LEU A 8 9.45 -6.10 -15.56
N ARG A 9 10.12 -7.19 -15.21
CA ARG A 9 11.06 -7.88 -16.11
C ARG A 9 10.75 -9.37 -16.11
N ILE A 10 10.71 -9.99 -17.29
CA ILE A 10 10.47 -11.42 -17.44
C ILE A 10 11.66 -12.04 -18.14
N LYS A 11 12.33 -12.97 -17.46
CA LYS A 11 13.44 -13.74 -18.01
C LYS A 11 12.97 -15.17 -18.26
N VAL A 12 13.22 -15.65 -19.47
CA VAL A 12 12.94 -17.03 -19.89
C VAL A 12 14.26 -17.81 -19.76
N PRO A 13 14.37 -18.81 -18.87
CA PRO A 13 15.59 -19.59 -18.74
C PRO A 13 15.97 -20.31 -20.04
N GLU A 14 17.26 -20.55 -20.26
CA GLU A 14 17.71 -21.33 -21.40
C GLU A 14 17.16 -22.76 -21.35
N GLY A 15 16.74 -23.29 -22.50
CA GLY A 15 16.10 -24.61 -22.59
C GLY A 15 14.68 -24.67 -22.03
N SER A 16 14.01 -23.53 -21.83
CA SER A 16 12.57 -23.49 -21.53
C SER A 16 11.69 -23.83 -22.74
N LEU A 17 12.30 -23.89 -23.93
CA LEU A 17 11.64 -24.11 -25.22
C LEU A 17 12.41 -25.09 -26.09
N SER A 18 11.67 -25.88 -26.87
CA SER A 18 12.24 -26.57 -28.01
C SER A 18 12.49 -25.60 -29.18
N ALA A 19 13.37 -25.98 -30.11
CA ALA A 19 13.80 -25.13 -31.23
C ALA A 19 12.66 -24.68 -32.18
N SER A 20 11.46 -25.26 -32.07
CA SER A 20 10.29 -24.96 -32.90
C SER A 20 9.10 -24.37 -32.13
N GLU A 21 9.23 -24.19 -30.81
CA GLU A 21 8.13 -23.67 -29.98
C GLU A 21 8.21 -22.16 -29.79
N THR A 22 7.06 -21.51 -29.93
CA THR A 22 6.90 -20.09 -29.61
C THR A 22 6.22 -19.97 -28.25
N VAL A 23 6.71 -19.06 -27.41
CA VAL A 23 6.02 -18.67 -26.17
C VAL A 23 5.22 -17.43 -26.41
N GLU A 24 3.94 -17.52 -26.09
CA GLU A 24 3.12 -16.33 -25.93
C GLU A 24 3.11 -15.96 -24.45
N VAL A 25 3.58 -14.75 -24.12
CA VAL A 25 3.46 -14.17 -22.79
C VAL A 25 2.56 -12.94 -22.91
N SER A 26 1.44 -12.94 -22.19
CA SER A 26 0.56 -11.77 -22.10
C SER A 26 0.67 -11.17 -20.71
N VAL A 27 0.87 -9.86 -20.66
CA VAL A 27 1.04 -9.11 -19.41
C VAL A 27 0.05 -7.95 -19.42
N LEU A 28 -0.69 -7.81 -18.32
CA LEU A 28 -1.51 -6.64 -18.04
C LEU A 28 -1.12 -6.07 -16.68
N ALA A 29 -0.63 -4.83 -16.66
CA ALA A 29 -0.43 -4.07 -15.43
C ALA A 29 -1.77 -3.48 -14.99
N LEU A 30 -2.23 -3.86 -13.81
CA LEU A 30 -3.42 -3.32 -13.17
C LEU A 30 -2.95 -2.22 -12.22
N VAL A 31 -3.51 -1.03 -12.36
CA VAL A 31 -3.25 0.16 -11.52
C VAL A 31 -4.41 0.47 -10.57
N GLY A 32 -5.42 -0.40 -10.57
CA GLY A 32 -6.60 -0.35 -9.73
C GLY A 32 -7.42 -1.63 -9.86
N GLY A 33 -8.22 -1.93 -8.84
CA GLY A 33 -9.13 -3.07 -8.86
C GLY A 33 -9.64 -3.44 -7.47
N HIS A 34 -10.72 -4.22 -7.41
CA HIS A 34 -11.23 -4.77 -6.16
C HIS A 34 -10.35 -5.94 -5.73
N PHE A 35 -9.24 -5.62 -5.06
CA PHE A 35 -8.29 -6.61 -4.54
C PHE A 35 -8.51 -6.79 -3.05
N LYS A 36 -8.49 -8.04 -2.60
CA LYS A 36 -8.47 -8.36 -1.17
C LYS A 36 -7.21 -9.15 -0.85
N PHE A 37 -6.28 -8.50 -0.17
CA PHE A 37 -5.05 -9.12 0.32
C PHE A 37 -5.26 -9.76 1.70
N PRO A 38 -4.36 -10.66 2.13
CA PRO A 38 -4.35 -11.18 3.49
C PRO A 38 -4.27 -10.06 4.54
N ASP A 39 -4.84 -10.31 5.71
CA ASP A 39 -4.80 -9.35 6.82
C ASP A 39 -3.36 -9.03 7.23
N ASN A 40 -3.15 -7.85 7.82
CA ASN A 40 -1.83 -7.34 8.24
C ASN A 40 -0.81 -7.22 7.10
N THR A 41 -1.28 -7.08 5.85
CA THR A 41 -0.43 -6.85 4.70
C THR A 41 -0.78 -5.58 3.95
N ARG A 42 0.25 -4.96 3.38
CA ARG A 42 0.15 -3.76 2.54
C ARG A 42 0.60 -4.09 1.13
N LEU A 43 -0.18 -3.70 0.12
CA LEU A 43 0.27 -3.78 -1.27
C LEU A 43 1.43 -2.80 -1.52
N VAL A 44 2.59 -3.30 -1.97
CA VAL A 44 3.80 -2.49 -2.19
C VAL A 44 4.33 -2.56 -3.63
N SER A 45 3.61 -3.23 -4.53
CA SER A 45 3.88 -3.25 -5.97
C SER A 45 2.62 -2.91 -6.77
N ALA A 46 2.77 -2.78 -8.09
CA ALA A 46 1.62 -2.92 -8.98
C ALA A 46 1.16 -4.38 -9.04
N VAL A 47 -0.08 -4.61 -9.45
CA VAL A 47 -0.61 -5.95 -9.69
C VAL A 47 -0.45 -6.28 -11.18
N TYR A 48 0.09 -7.45 -11.51
CA TYR A 48 0.21 -7.89 -12.90
C TYR A 48 -0.58 -9.17 -13.13
N ALA A 49 -1.45 -9.19 -14.14
CA ALA A 49 -1.97 -10.43 -14.69
C ALA A 49 -1.00 -10.94 -15.76
N ILE A 50 -0.39 -12.11 -15.53
CA ILE A 50 0.69 -12.64 -16.39
C ILE A 50 0.32 -14.04 -16.87
N SER A 51 -0.11 -14.17 -18.13
CA SER A 51 -0.33 -15.45 -18.83
C SER A 51 0.89 -15.85 -19.63
N THR A 52 1.13 -17.15 -19.72
CA THR A 52 2.10 -17.74 -20.63
C THR A 52 1.52 -19.02 -21.23
N SER A 53 1.89 -19.34 -22.46
CA SER A 53 1.75 -20.71 -22.97
C SER A 53 2.55 -21.69 -22.08
N PRO A 54 2.23 -23.00 -22.08
CA PRO A 54 2.97 -23.98 -21.28
C PRO A 54 4.47 -23.95 -21.56
N LEU A 55 5.28 -24.01 -20.50
CA LEU A 55 6.75 -23.95 -20.56
C LEU A 55 7.38 -25.18 -19.92
N LEU A 56 8.56 -25.58 -20.42
CA LEU A 56 9.35 -26.67 -19.82
C LEU A 56 10.01 -26.25 -18.50
N LYS A 57 10.27 -24.95 -18.31
CA LYS A 57 10.82 -24.37 -17.08
C LYS A 57 10.01 -23.14 -16.68
N SER A 58 10.04 -22.83 -15.38
CA SER A 58 9.44 -21.61 -14.85
C SER A 58 10.08 -20.36 -15.44
N LEU A 59 9.28 -19.31 -15.60
CA LEU A 59 9.77 -17.96 -15.89
C LEU A 59 10.27 -17.31 -14.61
N ARG A 60 11.39 -16.59 -14.72
CA ARG A 60 11.82 -15.68 -13.66
C ARG A 60 11.14 -14.33 -13.88
N ILE A 61 10.26 -13.99 -12.95
CA ILE A 61 9.53 -12.72 -12.93
C ILE A 61 10.20 -11.81 -11.92
N GLU A 62 10.58 -10.60 -12.33
CA GLU A 62 11.11 -9.55 -11.46
C GLU A 62 10.12 -8.39 -11.41
N MET A 63 9.66 -8.04 -10.22
CA MET A 63 8.63 -7.02 -9.98
C MET A 63 9.15 -5.91 -9.08
N GLN A 64 8.88 -4.68 -9.49
CA GLN A 64 9.22 -3.50 -8.70
C GLN A 64 8.34 -3.41 -7.44
N HIS A 65 8.95 -3.06 -6.31
CA HIS A 65 8.25 -2.62 -5.09
C HIS A 65 8.67 -1.20 -4.70
N CYS A 66 7.85 -0.55 -3.86
CA CYS A 66 8.08 0.80 -3.37
C CYS A 66 8.69 0.88 -1.97
N ILE A 67 9.13 -0.24 -1.38
CA ILE A 67 9.82 -0.24 -0.08
C ILE A 67 11.30 0.14 -0.21
N ASP A 68 11.77 1.06 0.64
CA ASP A 68 13.17 1.40 0.79
C ASP A 68 13.91 0.33 1.61
N LEU A 69 14.62 -0.55 0.92
CA LEU A 69 15.44 -1.62 1.53
C LEU A 69 16.86 -1.14 1.87
N SER A 70 17.02 0.15 2.19
CA SER A 70 18.24 0.67 2.82
C SER A 70 18.50 0.01 4.18
N ASP A 71 17.44 -0.44 4.87
CA ASP A 71 17.51 -1.45 5.91
C ASP A 71 17.21 -2.84 5.31
N PRO A 72 18.23 -3.72 5.16
CA PRO A 72 18.04 -5.05 4.62
C PRO A 72 17.14 -5.96 5.46
N SER A 73 16.98 -5.68 6.75
CA SER A 73 16.16 -6.50 7.66
C SER A 73 14.69 -6.49 7.26
N LEU A 74 14.25 -5.46 6.54
CA LEU A 74 12.88 -5.33 6.03
C LEU A 74 12.54 -6.32 4.92
N SER A 75 13.53 -6.89 4.24
CA SER A 75 13.32 -7.81 3.12
C SER A 75 12.55 -9.08 3.52
N LYS A 76 12.68 -9.53 4.77
CA LYS A 76 11.99 -10.73 5.29
C LYS A 76 10.46 -10.59 5.36
N TYR A 77 9.98 -9.34 5.44
CA TYR A 77 8.56 -9.01 5.50
C TYR A 77 7.91 -8.84 4.14
N LEU A 78 8.70 -8.86 3.06
CA LEU A 78 8.17 -8.82 1.71
C LEU A 78 7.78 -10.23 1.27
N LYS A 79 6.58 -10.37 0.72
CA LYS A 79 6.03 -11.63 0.23
C LYS A 79 5.40 -11.45 -1.13
N PHE A 80 5.45 -12.48 -1.95
CA PHE A 80 4.62 -12.54 -3.15
C PHE A 80 3.21 -13.00 -2.79
N ALA A 81 2.22 -12.42 -3.45
CA ALA A 81 0.82 -12.81 -3.33
C ALA A 81 0.24 -13.07 -4.72
N VAL A 82 -0.65 -14.06 -4.82
CA VAL A 82 -1.31 -14.42 -6.08
C VAL A 82 -2.82 -14.50 -5.94
N ALA A 83 -3.53 -14.16 -7.02
CA ALA A 83 -4.94 -14.47 -7.19
C ALA A 83 -5.17 -15.23 -8.51
N PRO A 84 -6.07 -16.23 -8.55
CA PRO A 84 -6.44 -16.92 -9.78
C PRO A 84 -7.17 -15.97 -10.74
N VAL A 85 -6.79 -15.96 -12.02
CA VAL A 85 -7.39 -15.05 -13.01
C VAL A 85 -8.83 -15.43 -13.40
N HIS A 86 -9.24 -16.67 -13.16
CA HIS A 86 -10.56 -17.20 -13.55
C HIS A 86 -11.64 -17.06 -12.47
N THR A 87 -11.42 -16.25 -11.43
CA THR A 87 -12.47 -15.94 -10.45
C THR A 87 -13.32 -14.79 -10.98
N ALA A 88 -14.55 -15.12 -11.42
CA ALA A 88 -15.52 -14.13 -11.90
C ALA A 88 -16.14 -13.28 -10.77
N SER A 89 -15.86 -13.62 -9.50
CA SER A 89 -16.36 -12.92 -8.33
C SER A 89 -15.33 -11.91 -7.83
N LEU A 90 -15.71 -10.64 -7.82
CA LEU A 90 -14.99 -9.59 -7.10
C LEU A 90 -15.36 -9.64 -5.61
N PRO A 91 -14.43 -9.32 -4.69
CA PRO A 91 -13.04 -8.93 -4.94
C PRO A 91 -12.14 -10.12 -5.30
N TYR A 92 -11.06 -9.86 -6.04
CA TYR A 92 -10.00 -10.84 -6.28
C TYR A 92 -9.28 -11.15 -4.97
N GLN A 93 -9.46 -12.38 -4.48
CA GLN A 93 -8.86 -12.85 -3.24
C GLN A 93 -7.41 -13.27 -3.49
N PHE A 94 -6.46 -12.53 -2.91
CA PHE A 94 -5.05 -12.87 -2.95
C PHE A 94 -4.67 -13.77 -1.76
N SER A 95 -3.75 -14.70 -2.02
CA SER A 95 -3.10 -15.53 -1.02
C SER A 95 -1.58 -15.39 -1.12
N LEU A 96 -0.88 -15.38 0.03
CA LEU A 96 0.58 -15.41 0.05
C LEU A 96 1.10 -16.70 -0.57
N ILE A 97 2.26 -16.61 -1.20
CA ILE A 97 3.00 -17.78 -1.69
C ILE A 97 4.42 -17.76 -1.17
N GLU A 98 4.91 -18.96 -0.88
CA GLU A 98 6.28 -19.17 -0.43
C GLU A 98 7.30 -18.99 -1.56
N GLY A 99 8.51 -18.62 -1.15
CA GLY A 99 9.63 -18.37 -2.03
C GLY A 99 9.69 -16.95 -2.57
N GLY A 100 10.46 -16.79 -3.65
CA GLY A 100 10.88 -15.49 -4.13
C GLY A 100 12.04 -14.91 -3.32
N GLU A 101 12.67 -13.90 -3.90
CA GLU A 101 13.88 -13.27 -3.38
C GLU A 101 13.71 -11.75 -3.43
N PHE A 102 14.07 -11.08 -2.32
CA PHE A 102 14.11 -9.62 -2.21
C PHE A 102 15.53 -9.19 -1.83
N PRO A 103 16.41 -8.97 -2.82
CA PRO A 103 17.79 -8.59 -2.52
C PRO A 103 17.87 -7.25 -1.80
N ALA A 104 18.76 -7.14 -0.83
CA ALA A 104 19.02 -5.90 -0.09
C ALA A 104 19.35 -4.73 -1.05
N TYR A 105 18.91 -3.52 -0.70
CA TYR A 105 19.13 -2.30 -1.49
C TYR A 105 18.54 -2.30 -2.91
N GLN A 106 17.79 -3.34 -3.29
CA GLN A 106 17.12 -3.41 -4.58
C GLN A 106 15.64 -3.03 -4.42
N ARG A 107 15.06 -2.55 -5.52
CA ARG A 107 13.63 -2.27 -5.62
C ARG A 107 12.87 -3.34 -6.39
N TYR A 108 13.49 -4.47 -6.68
CA TYR A 108 12.90 -5.56 -7.44
C TYR A 108 12.96 -6.85 -6.63
N GLY A 109 11.80 -7.45 -6.38
CA GLY A 109 11.71 -8.84 -5.95
C GLY A 109 11.68 -9.77 -7.16
N SER A 110 12.16 -10.99 -7.03
CA SER A 110 12.09 -11.99 -8.10
C SER A 110 11.48 -13.31 -7.66
N ILE A 111 10.72 -13.97 -8.53
CA ILE A 111 10.10 -15.27 -8.27
C ILE A 111 10.02 -16.13 -9.53
N GLU A 112 10.14 -17.44 -9.38
CA GLU A 112 9.99 -18.42 -10.46
C GLU A 112 8.54 -18.90 -10.57
N ARG A 113 7.92 -18.77 -11.75
CA ARG A 113 6.50 -19.12 -11.96
C ARG A 113 6.23 -19.76 -13.32
N SER A 114 5.30 -20.72 -13.36
CA SER A 114 4.87 -21.43 -14.58
C SER A 114 3.35 -21.41 -14.83
N LYS A 115 2.57 -20.74 -13.97
CA LYS A 115 1.09 -20.73 -14.03
C LYS A 115 0.55 -19.31 -14.19
N PHE A 116 -0.55 -19.18 -14.93
CA PHE A 116 -1.31 -17.94 -15.06
C PHE A 116 -1.85 -17.48 -13.70
N CYS A 117 -1.47 -16.28 -13.29
CA CYS A 117 -1.97 -15.66 -12.07
C CYS A 117 -1.93 -14.13 -12.16
N GLN A 118 -2.76 -13.49 -11.35
CA GLN A 118 -2.44 -12.14 -10.89
C GLN A 118 -1.35 -12.26 -9.84
N LEU A 119 -0.34 -11.41 -9.92
CA LEU A 119 0.83 -11.44 -9.05
C LEU A 119 1.05 -10.04 -8.47
N ALA A 120 1.38 -9.99 -7.18
CA ALA A 120 1.65 -8.79 -6.42
C ALA A 120 2.77 -9.05 -5.40
N ILE A 121 3.39 -7.99 -4.90
CA ILE A 121 4.25 -8.01 -3.71
C ILE A 121 3.51 -7.26 -2.61
N VAL A 122 3.42 -7.89 -1.45
CA VAL A 122 2.91 -7.28 -0.23
C VAL A 122 4.02 -7.20 0.81
N GLY A 123 3.93 -6.24 1.73
CA GLY A 123 4.73 -6.19 2.94
C GLY A 123 3.87 -6.48 4.16
N GLU A 124 4.33 -7.36 5.04
CA GLU A 124 3.71 -7.63 6.34
C GLU A 124 3.91 -6.40 7.24
N GLU A 125 2.85 -5.83 7.79
CA GLU A 125 2.91 -4.61 8.60
C GLU A 125 3.14 -4.90 10.10
N GLU A 126 2.84 -6.12 10.53
CA GLU A 126 2.81 -6.50 11.94
C GLU A 126 3.48 -7.87 12.15
N GLU A 127 4.38 -7.97 13.14
CA GLU A 127 4.86 -9.26 13.64
C GLU A 127 3.96 -9.74 14.79
N GLU A 128 3.35 -10.91 14.65
CA GLU A 128 2.86 -11.66 15.81
C GLU A 128 4.08 -12.12 16.62
N ASN A 129 4.19 -11.66 17.87
CA ASN A 129 5.20 -12.18 18.78
C ASN A 129 5.07 -13.71 18.86
N GLY A 130 6.12 -14.41 18.41
CA GLY A 130 6.25 -15.85 18.61
C GLY A 130 6.01 -16.17 20.08
N GLY A 131 5.05 -17.05 20.34
CA GLY A 131 4.64 -17.43 21.68
C GLY A 131 5.85 -17.64 22.59
N GLY A 132 5.92 -16.82 23.65
CA GLY A 132 6.93 -16.96 24.68
C GLY A 132 6.92 -18.39 25.18
N ARG A 133 7.95 -19.17 24.82
CA ARG A 133 8.29 -20.37 25.56
C ARG A 133 8.65 -19.88 26.95
N ASN A 134 7.76 -20.12 27.91
CA ASN A 134 8.14 -20.19 29.32
C ASN A 134 9.20 -21.29 29.42
N GLY A 135 10.47 -20.88 29.35
CA GLY A 135 11.56 -21.69 29.84
C GLY A 135 11.52 -21.57 31.35
N GLU A 136 10.77 -22.48 31.99
CA GLU A 136 11.05 -22.82 33.37
C GLU A 136 12.42 -23.51 33.37
N GLU A 137 13.41 -22.78 33.88
CA GLU A 137 14.67 -23.32 34.35
C GLU A 137 14.33 -24.25 35.52
N ASP A 138 14.45 -25.56 35.32
CA ASP A 138 14.55 -26.50 36.44
C ASP A 138 15.88 -27.24 36.35
N GLU A 139 16.65 -27.01 37.40
CA GLU A 139 17.98 -27.51 37.65
C GLU A 139 18.02 -29.03 37.84
N ASP A 140 19.18 -29.57 37.51
CA ASP A 140 19.65 -30.94 37.69
C ASP A 140 19.49 -31.46 39.13
N SER A 141 18.85 -32.63 39.28
CA SER A 141 19.21 -33.59 40.33
C SER A 141 18.88 -35.01 39.88
N GLY A 142 19.92 -35.82 39.67
CA GLY A 142 19.79 -37.24 39.34
C GLY A 142 19.37 -38.13 40.51
N ASP A 143 18.87 -39.33 40.20
CA ASP A 143 19.32 -40.61 40.78
C ASP A 143 18.63 -41.80 40.05
N GLU A 144 19.28 -42.95 40.14
CA GLU A 144 19.08 -44.21 39.45
C GLU A 144 17.78 -44.97 39.77
N GLY A 145 17.39 -45.82 38.81
CA GLY A 145 17.04 -47.20 39.14
C GLY A 145 15.55 -47.59 39.04
N GLY A 146 15.29 -48.74 38.40
CA GLY A 146 14.13 -49.56 38.74
C GLY A 146 13.30 -50.09 37.57
N LYS A 147 13.51 -51.37 37.27
CA LYS A 147 12.70 -52.25 36.40
C LYS A 147 11.20 -52.20 36.74
N GLY A 148 10.35 -52.40 35.72
CA GLY A 148 8.97 -52.85 35.94
C GLY A 148 8.19 -53.12 34.67
N LYS A 149 8.03 -54.40 34.31
CA LYS A 149 7.10 -54.89 33.28
C LYS A 149 5.65 -54.67 33.72
N GLY A 150 4.76 -54.39 32.77
CA GLY A 150 3.31 -54.39 33.00
C GLY A 150 2.52 -54.39 31.70
N GLN A 151 2.22 -55.58 31.20
CA GLN A 151 1.29 -55.90 30.12
C GLN A 151 -0.15 -55.82 30.64
N THR A 152 -1.12 -55.35 29.84
CA THR A 152 -2.55 -55.80 29.75
C THR A 152 -3.31 -54.82 28.84
N THR A 153 -3.64 -55.20 27.60
CA THR A 153 -4.88 -55.88 27.14
C THR A 153 -6.15 -55.02 27.13
N GLY A 154 -6.61 -54.73 25.91
CA GLY A 154 -7.92 -55.18 25.41
C GLY A 154 -9.14 -54.35 25.80
N GLY A 155 -9.91 -53.93 24.79
CA GLY A 155 -11.28 -53.44 24.97
C GLY A 155 -11.84 -52.74 23.75
N GLU A 156 -12.24 -53.53 22.74
CA GLU A 156 -13.18 -53.09 21.71
C GLU A 156 -14.54 -52.71 22.32
N GLY A 157 -15.23 -51.77 21.70
CA GLY A 157 -16.62 -51.42 22.03
C GLY A 157 -17.28 -50.61 20.92
N GLN A 158 -18.08 -51.29 20.10
CA GLN A 158 -18.94 -50.78 19.03
C GLN A 158 -20.20 -50.08 19.57
N GLY A 159 -20.85 -49.29 18.71
CA GLY A 159 -22.29 -48.96 18.78
C GLY A 159 -22.55 -47.45 18.60
N ALA A 160 -23.00 -46.93 17.46
CA ALA A 160 -24.24 -47.12 16.69
C ALA A 160 -25.39 -46.16 17.09
N GLY A 161 -26.01 -45.56 16.05
CA GLY A 161 -27.29 -44.83 16.08
C GLY A 161 -27.13 -43.34 16.39
N GLY A 162 -27.71 -42.37 15.67
CA GLY A 162 -28.86 -42.29 14.78
C GLY A 162 -29.41 -40.87 15.00
N GLN A 163 -29.29 -39.95 14.04
CA GLN A 163 -30.27 -39.59 13.01
C GLN A 163 -31.39 -38.64 13.51
N GLU A 164 -31.51 -37.54 12.75
CA GLU A 164 -32.68 -36.63 12.56
C GLU A 164 -33.21 -35.88 13.79
N GLY A 165 -33.64 -34.62 13.69
CA GLY A 165 -33.88 -33.73 12.58
C GLY A 165 -34.78 -32.59 13.09
N GLY A 166 -35.04 -31.56 12.26
CA GLY A 166 -36.22 -30.71 12.45
C GLY A 166 -35.95 -29.21 12.31
N ALA A 167 -36.47 -28.68 11.21
CA ALA A 167 -36.62 -27.27 10.90
C ALA A 167 -37.78 -26.61 11.66
N GLY A 168 -37.80 -25.28 11.66
CA GLY A 168 -39.07 -24.53 11.61
C GLY A 168 -39.12 -23.24 12.41
N GLY A 169 -39.12 -22.11 11.69
CA GLY A 169 -40.18 -21.09 11.84
C GLY A 169 -40.01 -19.98 12.87
N GLY A 170 -39.65 -18.78 12.39
CA GLY A 170 -40.66 -17.73 12.23
C GLY A 170 -40.86 -16.66 13.32
N VAL A 171 -40.65 -15.40 12.88
CA VAL A 171 -41.58 -14.24 12.98
C VAL A 171 -41.44 -13.24 14.17
N ALA A 172 -41.07 -12.02 13.77
CA ALA A 172 -41.59 -10.67 14.10
C ALA A 172 -41.28 -9.89 15.40
N GLY A 173 -41.12 -8.57 15.16
CA GLY A 173 -41.41 -7.43 16.05
C GLY A 173 -40.19 -6.96 16.84
N GLY A 174 -39.62 -5.77 16.67
CA GLY A 174 -40.23 -4.46 16.41
C GLY A 174 -40.25 -3.67 17.73
N ASN A 175 -39.35 -2.69 17.88
CA ASN A 175 -39.59 -1.42 18.57
C ASN A 175 -38.36 -0.52 18.48
N GLU A 176 -38.55 0.61 17.80
CA GLU A 176 -37.79 1.85 17.94
C GLU A 176 -38.37 2.62 19.13
N ASP A 177 -37.52 3.32 19.89
CA ASP A 177 -37.89 4.56 20.57
C ASP A 177 -36.61 5.34 20.90
N GLU A 178 -36.53 6.54 20.31
CA GLU A 178 -35.56 7.60 20.54
C GLU A 178 -35.74 8.25 21.91
N LYS A 179 -34.64 8.73 22.52
CA LYS A 179 -34.65 9.92 23.37
C LYS A 179 -33.34 10.70 23.22
N ASP A 180 -33.50 11.93 22.75
CA ASP A 180 -32.56 13.05 22.88
C ASP A 180 -32.37 13.46 24.35
N ASP A 181 -31.18 13.95 24.69
CA ASP A 181 -31.02 15.28 25.32
C ASP A 181 -29.53 15.70 25.35
N GLU A 182 -29.30 16.93 24.89
CA GLU A 182 -28.03 17.64 24.83
C GLU A 182 -27.59 18.19 26.20
N ASN A 183 -26.27 18.37 26.39
CA ASN A 183 -25.60 19.65 26.75
C ASN A 183 -24.31 19.47 27.60
N GLY A 184 -23.22 20.13 27.19
CA GLY A 184 -22.40 20.93 28.13
C GLY A 184 -21.08 20.38 28.69
N THR A 185 -20.04 20.37 27.86
CA THR A 185 -18.66 20.88 28.08
C THR A 185 -17.94 20.80 29.46
N ILE A 186 -16.78 20.11 29.45
CA ILE A 186 -15.44 20.28 30.11
C ILE A 186 -15.28 20.44 31.64
N ALA A 187 -14.50 19.51 32.23
CA ALA A 187 -13.22 19.81 32.91
C ALA A 187 -12.45 18.52 33.28
N LEU A 188 -11.13 18.52 33.03
CA LEU A 188 -10.14 17.58 33.55
C LEU A 188 -10.12 17.59 35.08
N GLU A 189 -10.02 16.41 35.72
CA GLU A 189 -8.95 16.10 36.69
C GLU A 189 -8.98 14.61 37.12
N SER A 190 -7.79 14.11 37.46
CA SER A 190 -7.32 12.79 37.95
C SER A 190 -8.32 11.88 38.69
N CYS A 191 -8.16 10.57 38.86
CA CYS A 191 -6.96 9.77 39.16
C CYS A 191 -7.22 8.26 38.98
N ASP A 192 -6.13 7.49 38.97
CA ASP A 192 -5.98 6.03 39.09
C ASP A 192 -7.14 5.23 39.70
N GLN A 193 -7.62 4.21 38.99
CA GLN A 193 -7.52 2.81 39.42
C GLN A 193 -8.04 1.81 38.39
N SER A 194 -7.32 0.70 38.33
CA SER A 194 -7.43 -0.48 37.49
C SER A 194 -8.81 -1.15 37.49
N ASN A 195 -9.33 -1.43 36.30
CA ASN A 195 -10.20 -2.59 36.07
C ASN A 195 -9.59 -3.47 34.99
N THR A 196 -9.03 -4.59 35.45
CA THR A 196 -8.49 -5.68 34.65
C THR A 196 -9.62 -6.43 33.94
N SER A 197 -9.80 -6.15 32.66
CA SER A 197 -10.27 -7.15 31.70
C SER A 197 -9.08 -7.52 30.85
N SER A 198 -8.52 -8.71 31.10
CA SER A 198 -7.38 -9.25 30.36
C SER A 198 -7.75 -9.49 28.90
N SER A 199 -7.69 -8.46 28.06
CA SER A 199 -7.31 -8.66 26.67
C SER A 199 -5.82 -8.98 26.68
N LEU A 200 -5.42 -10.13 26.17
CA LEU A 200 -4.03 -10.37 25.79
C LEU A 200 -3.63 -9.22 24.87
N ILE A 201 -2.94 -8.20 25.40
CA ILE A 201 -2.25 -7.24 24.57
C ILE A 201 -1.10 -8.04 23.98
N VAL A 202 -1.37 -8.71 22.87
CA VAL A 202 -0.31 -9.08 21.94
C VAL A 202 0.35 -7.76 21.63
N SER A 203 1.57 -7.56 22.12
CA SER A 203 2.36 -6.39 21.77
C SER A 203 2.70 -6.56 20.30
N ILE A 204 1.82 -6.09 19.42
CA ILE A 204 2.02 -6.16 17.99
C ILE A 204 3.09 -5.11 17.67
N HIS A 205 4.25 -5.57 17.22
CA HIS A 205 5.34 -4.68 16.84
C HIS A 205 5.18 -4.37 15.33
N SER A 206 5.17 -3.08 14.99
CA SER A 206 5.26 -2.65 13.58
C SER A 206 6.55 -3.19 12.97
N THR A 207 6.46 -3.75 11.77
CA THR A 207 7.61 -4.27 11.01
C THR A 207 8.49 -3.18 10.42
N GLY A 208 8.02 -1.92 10.39
CA GLY A 208 8.69 -0.82 9.70
C GLY A 208 8.35 -0.71 8.20
N ILE A 209 7.52 -1.61 7.64
CA ILE A 209 7.16 -1.61 6.21
C ILE A 209 6.42 -0.34 5.81
N ARG A 210 5.52 0.16 6.66
CA ARG A 210 4.74 1.35 6.39
C ARG A 210 5.63 2.59 6.29
N GLU A 211 6.59 2.74 7.20
CA GLU A 211 7.54 3.84 7.29
C GLU A 211 8.58 3.78 6.17
N ALA A 212 8.95 2.58 5.72
CA ALA A 212 9.85 2.36 4.61
C ALA A 212 9.20 2.55 3.23
N THR A 213 7.88 2.70 3.15
CA THR A 213 7.16 2.91 1.89
C THR A 213 7.53 4.26 1.27
N VAL A 214 8.04 4.23 0.04
CA VAL A 214 8.42 5.40 -0.76
C VAL A 214 7.30 5.79 -1.72
N TYR A 215 7.01 7.07 -1.75
CA TYR A 215 6.03 7.71 -2.62
C TYR A 215 6.72 8.63 -3.63
N TYR A 216 5.97 8.97 -4.67
CA TYR A 216 6.36 9.83 -5.76
C TYR A 216 5.35 10.95 -5.92
N GLY A 217 5.83 12.19 -5.98
CA GLY A 217 5.04 13.37 -6.30
C GLY A 217 5.41 13.89 -7.69
N GLN A 218 4.39 14.20 -8.49
CA GLN A 218 4.52 14.76 -9.84
C GLN A 218 3.70 16.04 -9.94
N VAL A 219 4.37 17.14 -10.28
CA VAL A 219 3.73 18.40 -10.67
C VAL A 219 3.60 18.41 -12.18
N PHE A 220 2.45 18.84 -12.68
CA PHE A 220 2.23 19.02 -14.11
C PHE A 220 1.15 20.07 -14.37
N TYR A 221 1.05 20.56 -15.60
CA TYR A 221 0.11 21.61 -15.95
C TYR A 221 -0.76 21.20 -17.12
N GLU A 222 -2.07 21.21 -16.92
CA GLU A 222 -3.04 21.04 -18.01
C GLU A 222 -3.01 22.22 -18.97
N LYS A 223 -2.82 23.41 -18.39
CA LYS A 223 -2.69 24.71 -19.04
C LYS A 223 -1.77 25.57 -18.17
N ALA A 224 -1.26 26.67 -18.71
CA ALA A 224 -0.35 27.54 -17.97
C ALA A 224 -0.94 28.05 -16.63
N ASP A 225 -2.26 28.22 -16.57
CA ASP A 225 -3.06 28.68 -15.43
C ASP A 225 -3.59 27.56 -14.53
N LYS A 226 -3.38 26.28 -14.89
CA LYS A 226 -3.91 25.12 -14.16
C LYS A 226 -2.81 24.12 -13.83
N MET A 227 -2.35 24.15 -12.59
CA MET A 227 -1.36 23.23 -12.06
C MET A 227 -2.04 22.06 -11.34
N ARG A 228 -1.54 20.86 -11.55
CA ARG A 228 -1.88 19.67 -10.78
C ARG A 228 -0.67 19.14 -10.04
N PHE A 229 -0.93 18.64 -8.84
CA PHE A 229 0.01 17.81 -8.09
C PHE A 229 -0.62 16.43 -7.89
N ALA A 230 -0.01 15.40 -8.46
CA ALA A 230 -0.39 14.00 -8.23
C ALA A 230 0.64 13.34 -7.32
N ALA A 231 0.17 12.53 -6.38
CA ALA A 231 1.01 11.68 -5.55
C ALA A 231 0.62 10.21 -5.73
N THR A 232 1.59 9.31 -5.62
CA THR A 232 1.38 7.86 -5.74
C THR A 232 2.53 7.10 -5.07
N LYS A 233 2.45 5.77 -4.94
CA LYS A 233 3.60 4.93 -4.56
C LYS A 233 4.68 5.01 -5.64
N ASP A 234 5.97 4.95 -5.26
CA ASP A 234 7.12 5.01 -6.20
C ASP A 234 7.26 3.73 -7.06
N LEU A 235 6.28 3.53 -7.93
CA LEU A 235 6.12 2.38 -8.83
C LEU A 235 6.01 2.89 -10.27
N ASN A 236 6.84 2.35 -11.16
CA ASN A 236 6.91 2.84 -12.54
C ASN A 236 5.56 2.67 -13.25
N ALA A 237 4.82 1.58 -13.03
CA ALA A 237 3.46 1.39 -13.56
C ALA A 237 2.50 2.53 -13.21
N LEU A 238 2.53 3.03 -11.96
CA LEU A 238 1.63 4.10 -11.52
C LEU A 238 2.06 5.47 -12.08
N ILE A 239 3.37 5.71 -12.12
CA ILE A 239 3.95 6.92 -12.71
C ILE A 239 3.61 6.98 -14.21
N GLU A 240 3.79 5.88 -14.93
CA GLU A 240 3.43 5.78 -16.36
C GLU A 240 1.93 5.86 -16.60
N PHE A 241 1.11 5.36 -15.67
CA PHE A 241 -0.34 5.54 -15.75
C PHE A 241 -0.72 7.02 -15.67
N ILE A 242 -0.20 7.76 -14.68
CA ILE A 242 -0.42 9.22 -14.58
C ILE A 242 0.04 9.91 -15.87
N ARG A 243 1.23 9.59 -16.37
CA ARG A 243 1.75 10.20 -17.61
C ARG A 243 0.87 9.93 -18.83
N LYS A 244 0.26 8.75 -18.93
CA LYS A 244 -0.63 8.37 -20.04
C LYS A 244 -2.03 8.92 -19.90
N GLU A 245 -2.59 8.93 -18.70
CA GLU A 245 -3.92 9.48 -18.44
C GLU A 245 -3.95 10.97 -18.75
N TYR A 246 -2.91 11.68 -18.32
CA TYR A 246 -2.72 13.09 -18.61
C TYR A 246 -1.75 13.20 -19.79
N CYS A 247 -2.12 12.76 -20.99
CA CYS A 247 -1.22 12.60 -22.16
C CYS A 247 -0.72 13.91 -22.83
N GLN A 248 -1.01 15.11 -22.30
CA GLN A 248 -0.64 16.40 -22.90
C GLN A 248 -0.08 17.53 -21.98
N PRO A 249 0.43 17.31 -20.76
CA PRO A 249 0.68 18.38 -19.82
C PRO A 249 2.15 18.80 -19.89
N GLU A 250 2.44 20.04 -19.53
CA GLU A 250 3.81 20.42 -19.22
C GLU A 250 4.21 19.69 -17.92
N MET A 251 5.00 18.62 -18.04
CA MET A 251 5.53 17.90 -16.89
C MET A 251 6.55 18.77 -16.16
N GLY A 252 6.27 19.04 -14.89
CA GLY A 252 7.07 19.89 -14.03
C GLY A 252 7.97 19.10 -13.08
N GLN A 253 8.15 19.68 -11.89
CA GLN A 253 8.94 19.10 -10.80
C GLN A 253 8.41 17.73 -10.40
N ALA A 254 9.32 16.79 -10.14
CA ALA A 254 9.00 15.51 -9.56
C ALA A 254 10.03 15.12 -8.50
N PHE A 255 9.59 14.39 -7.48
CA PHE A 255 10.45 13.99 -6.38
C PHE A 255 9.88 12.79 -5.63
N LYS A 256 10.77 12.07 -4.96
CA LYS A 256 10.43 10.99 -4.05
C LYS A 256 10.33 11.50 -2.62
N PHE A 257 9.46 10.88 -1.83
CA PHE A 257 9.30 11.19 -0.42
C PHE A 257 8.82 9.97 0.38
N GLN A 258 8.99 10.06 1.70
CA GLN A 258 8.37 9.17 2.69
C GLN A 258 7.55 10.06 3.62
N PHE A 259 6.47 9.52 4.19
CA PHE A 259 5.72 10.25 5.21
C PHE A 259 6.53 10.35 6.50
N ASP A 260 6.35 11.46 7.20
CA ASP A 260 6.69 11.53 8.61
C ASP A 260 5.59 10.81 9.39
N ALA A 261 5.96 9.82 10.21
CA ALA A 261 5.06 8.86 10.83
C ALA A 261 3.81 9.46 11.52
N PRO A 262 3.85 10.63 12.21
CA PRO A 262 2.68 11.18 12.87
C PRO A 262 1.73 11.96 11.95
N PHE A 263 2.14 12.33 10.73
CA PHE A 263 1.35 13.25 9.89
C PHE A 263 0.29 12.56 9.04
N GLY A 264 0.56 11.35 8.53
CA GLY A 264 -0.40 10.56 7.77
C GLY A 264 -0.90 11.16 6.45
N CYS A 265 -0.52 12.38 6.09
CA CYS A 265 -0.92 13.08 4.87
C CYS A 265 0.21 13.97 4.34
N VAL A 266 0.13 14.35 3.06
CA VAL A 266 1.00 15.37 2.45
C VAL A 266 0.17 16.61 2.19
N GLU A 267 0.59 17.73 2.75
CA GLU A 267 -0.12 19.01 2.65
C GLU A 267 0.65 20.01 1.79
N LEU A 268 -0.03 20.59 0.81
CA LEU A 268 0.43 21.75 0.06
C LEU A 268 0.04 23.01 0.83
N VAL A 269 1.03 23.72 1.35
CA VAL A 269 0.79 24.89 2.20
C VAL A 269 0.81 26.17 1.35
N PHE A 270 -0.34 26.83 1.27
CA PHE A 270 -0.50 28.13 0.62
C PHE A 270 -0.40 29.25 1.65
N GLY A 271 0.22 30.38 1.28
CA GLY A 271 0.44 31.47 2.21
C GLY A 271 1.37 32.57 1.67
N PRO A 272 1.76 33.52 2.54
CA PRO A 272 2.60 34.65 2.17
C PRO A 272 3.89 34.22 1.46
N GLN A 273 4.33 35.04 0.50
CA GLN A 273 5.51 34.78 -0.32
C GLN A 273 6.60 35.81 -0.04
N ASP A 274 7.86 35.39 -0.07
CA ASP A 274 9.01 36.29 0.07
C ASP A 274 9.18 37.22 -1.14
N LYS A 275 8.74 36.76 -2.32
CA LYS A 275 8.80 37.50 -3.58
C LYS A 275 7.46 38.18 -3.87
N PRO A 276 7.47 39.35 -4.52
CA PRO A 276 6.24 40.03 -4.87
C PRO A 276 5.41 39.19 -5.84
N ILE A 277 4.12 39.04 -5.52
CA ILE A 277 3.12 38.33 -6.32
C ILE A 277 1.97 39.28 -6.72
N THR A 278 2.19 40.59 -6.71
CA THR A 278 1.16 41.60 -7.02
C THR A 278 0.47 41.31 -8.35
N GLY A 279 -0.86 41.32 -8.35
CA GLY A 279 -1.70 41.00 -9.50
C GLY A 279 -1.83 39.50 -9.80
N TRP A 280 -1.22 38.62 -9.00
CA TRP A 280 -1.37 37.17 -9.13
C TRP A 280 -2.14 36.57 -7.96
N THR A 281 -2.93 35.55 -8.24
CA THR A 281 -3.58 34.72 -7.23
C THR A 281 -3.28 33.25 -7.52
N VAL A 282 -2.83 32.52 -6.51
CA VAL A 282 -2.61 31.07 -6.58
C VAL A 282 -3.47 30.45 -5.51
N SER A 283 -4.48 29.69 -5.93
CA SER A 283 -5.48 29.12 -5.01
C SER A 283 -5.66 27.62 -5.28
N PRO A 284 -5.62 26.77 -4.24
CA PRO A 284 -6.04 25.38 -4.39
C PRO A 284 -7.56 25.32 -4.64
N GLU A 285 -8.02 24.26 -5.30
CA GLU A 285 -9.45 24.01 -5.48
C GLU A 285 -10.11 23.52 -4.19
N ILE A 286 -9.35 22.87 -3.31
CA ILE A 286 -9.81 22.30 -2.03
C ILE A 286 -8.89 22.78 -0.91
N GLU A 287 -9.48 23.25 0.19
CA GLU A 287 -8.78 23.65 1.42
C GLU A 287 -9.26 22.80 2.62
N PRO A 288 -8.34 22.21 3.42
CA PRO A 288 -6.89 22.22 3.22
C PRO A 288 -6.46 21.34 2.03
N CYS A 289 -5.38 21.73 1.35
CA CYS A 289 -4.90 21.04 0.15
C CYS A 289 -4.01 19.85 0.54
N GLN A 290 -4.64 18.73 0.92
CA GLN A 290 -3.99 17.57 1.54
C GLN A 290 -4.31 16.28 0.80
N ILE A 291 -3.35 15.36 0.67
CA ILE A 291 -3.57 13.99 0.18
C ILE A 291 -3.22 13.02 1.32
N GLU A 292 -4.17 12.18 1.72
CA GLU A 292 -3.98 11.21 2.78
C GLU A 292 -3.08 10.06 2.33
N GLN A 293 -2.24 9.54 3.24
CA GLN A 293 -1.44 8.34 2.98
C GLN A 293 -2.35 7.15 2.63
N GLY A 294 -3.50 7.03 3.31
CA GLY A 294 -4.50 6.01 3.03
C GLY A 294 -5.04 6.06 1.59
N ASP A 295 -5.22 7.25 1.02
CA ASP A 295 -5.64 7.41 -0.37
C ASP A 295 -4.55 6.92 -1.35
N LEU A 296 -3.28 7.13 -1.01
CA LEU A 296 -2.15 6.62 -1.81
C LEU A 296 -1.97 5.10 -1.68
N ASP A 297 -2.49 4.54 -0.59
CA ASP A 297 -2.47 3.11 -0.33
C ASP A 297 -3.60 2.37 -1.02
N ASP A 298 -4.75 3.03 -1.17
CA ASP A 298 -5.89 2.54 -1.91
C ASP A 298 -5.63 2.61 -3.42
N PHE A 299 -5.10 1.51 -3.92
CA PHE A 299 -4.58 1.35 -5.27
C PHE A 299 -5.72 1.47 -6.30
N GLY A 300 -5.80 2.60 -7.01
CA GLY A 300 -6.71 2.82 -8.14
C GLY A 300 -7.84 3.84 -7.93
N HIS A 301 -7.92 4.50 -6.77
CA HIS A 301 -8.90 5.59 -6.58
C HIS A 301 -8.29 6.93 -7.00
N HIS A 302 -8.40 7.27 -8.30
CA HIS A 302 -7.61 8.35 -8.92
C HIS A 302 -7.96 9.77 -8.47
N SER A 303 -9.19 10.05 -8.03
CA SER A 303 -9.61 11.43 -7.72
C SER A 303 -9.02 11.98 -6.42
N SER A 304 -8.79 11.13 -5.42
CA SER A 304 -8.30 11.56 -4.09
C SER A 304 -6.80 11.80 -4.07
N THR A 305 -6.04 11.30 -5.05
CA THR A 305 -4.58 11.37 -5.09
C THR A 305 -4.02 12.56 -5.90
N ILE A 306 -4.89 13.43 -6.40
CA ILE A 306 -4.54 14.58 -7.25
C ILE A 306 -5.13 15.86 -6.68
N ARG A 307 -4.33 16.93 -6.61
CA ARG A 307 -4.77 18.27 -6.20
C ARG A 307 -4.63 19.26 -7.34
N LEU A 308 -5.68 20.04 -7.56
CA LEU A 308 -5.70 21.12 -8.54
C LEU A 308 -5.41 22.46 -7.86
N VAL A 309 -4.58 23.26 -8.52
CA VAL A 309 -4.21 24.61 -8.12
C VAL A 309 -4.43 25.53 -9.31
N SER A 310 -5.28 26.54 -9.13
CA SER A 310 -5.56 27.56 -10.14
C SER A 310 -4.62 28.75 -9.97
N ILE A 311 -4.14 29.28 -11.09
CA ILE A 311 -3.21 30.41 -11.14
C ILE A 311 -3.86 31.50 -11.98
N TYR A 312 -4.25 32.59 -11.35
CA TYR A 312 -4.89 33.73 -11.99
C TYR A 312 -3.95 34.94 -12.01
N ALA A 313 -4.01 35.69 -13.11
CA ALA A 313 -3.33 36.97 -13.27
C ALA A 313 -4.32 38.07 -13.63
N ASP A 314 -4.35 39.14 -12.84
CA ASP A 314 -5.05 40.37 -13.17
C ASP A 314 -4.13 41.29 -13.98
N SER A 315 -4.24 41.23 -15.29
CA SER A 315 -3.46 42.08 -16.20
C SER A 315 -3.94 43.53 -16.25
N SER A 316 -5.09 43.85 -15.66
CA SER A 316 -5.61 45.22 -15.60
C SER A 316 -4.99 46.02 -14.45
N HIS A 317 -4.42 45.34 -13.46
CA HIS A 317 -3.74 45.97 -12.34
C HIS A 317 -2.37 46.54 -12.79
N PRO A 318 -2.11 47.85 -12.61
CA PRO A 318 -0.97 48.54 -13.22
C PRO A 318 0.40 48.03 -12.74
N ASP A 319 0.46 47.53 -11.51
CA ASP A 319 1.69 47.00 -10.90
C ASP A 319 1.79 45.47 -10.94
N THR A 320 1.04 44.81 -11.82
CA THR A 320 1.11 43.34 -11.93
C THR A 320 2.51 42.90 -12.37
N VAL A 321 3.10 42.02 -11.57
CA VAL A 321 4.45 41.52 -11.83
C VAL A 321 4.44 40.66 -13.10
N HIS A 322 5.42 40.84 -13.98
CA HIS A 322 5.45 40.11 -15.26
C HIS A 322 5.68 38.59 -15.12
N VAL A 323 6.34 38.17 -14.04
CA VAL A 323 6.70 36.77 -13.77
C VAL A 323 6.35 36.43 -12.33
N LEU A 324 5.43 35.49 -12.16
CA LEU A 324 5.11 34.85 -10.90
C LEU A 324 6.23 33.90 -10.49
N LYS A 325 6.71 34.02 -9.26
CA LYS A 325 7.58 33.03 -8.60
C LYS A 325 6.96 32.69 -7.25
N TYR A 326 6.19 31.60 -7.21
CA TYR A 326 5.43 31.19 -6.03
C TYR A 326 5.95 29.86 -5.51
N ALA A 327 6.23 29.77 -4.22
CA ALA A 327 6.72 28.57 -3.54
C ALA A 327 5.61 27.97 -2.68
N ILE A 328 5.36 26.67 -2.85
CA ILE A 328 4.42 25.87 -2.05
C ILE A 328 5.23 24.86 -1.25
N PRO A 329 5.52 25.12 0.03
CA PRO A 329 6.12 24.15 0.92
C PRO A 329 5.21 22.94 1.12
N LEU A 330 5.81 21.76 1.25
CA LEU A 330 5.11 20.52 1.57
C LEU A 330 5.34 20.13 3.03
N LYS A 331 4.25 19.85 3.75
CA LYS A 331 4.27 19.29 5.11
C LYS A 331 3.92 17.80 5.10
N GLY A 332 4.22 17.13 6.20
CA GLY A 332 3.99 15.69 6.39
C GLY A 332 5.04 14.78 5.77
N LEU A 333 6.14 15.36 5.27
CA LEU A 333 7.23 14.62 4.64
C LEU A 333 8.38 14.39 5.62
N ARG A 334 8.94 13.18 5.61
CA ARG A 334 10.24 12.90 6.21
C ARG A 334 11.31 13.74 5.50
N LYS A 335 12.27 14.27 6.27
CA LYS A 335 13.32 15.15 5.74
C LYS A 335 14.07 14.53 4.54
N PRO A 336 14.50 15.34 3.57
CA PRO A 336 14.45 16.81 3.54
C PRO A 336 13.07 17.37 3.19
N SER A 337 12.77 18.57 3.68
CA SER A 337 11.57 19.32 3.27
C SER A 337 11.57 19.55 1.76
N ARG A 338 10.39 19.47 1.15
CA ARG A 338 10.20 19.71 -0.28
C ARG A 338 9.34 20.96 -0.50
N THR A 339 9.61 21.64 -1.59
CA THR A 339 8.88 22.83 -2.01
C THR A 339 8.60 22.72 -3.50
N ILE A 340 7.36 22.91 -3.90
CA ILE A 340 6.95 23.03 -5.29
C ILE A 340 7.06 24.49 -5.70
N ASN A 341 7.82 24.77 -6.75
CA ASN A 341 7.97 26.13 -7.27
C ASN A 341 7.12 26.32 -8.53
N ILE A 342 6.20 27.28 -8.50
CA ILE A 342 5.47 27.75 -9.67
C ILE A 342 6.25 28.93 -10.26
N ASN A 343 6.52 28.84 -11.56
CA ASN A 343 7.11 29.94 -12.33
C ASN A 343 6.26 30.16 -13.58
N ARG A 344 5.60 31.32 -13.68
CA ARG A 344 4.69 31.64 -14.79
C ARG A 344 4.89 33.06 -15.24
N SER A 345 4.89 33.29 -16.56
CA SER A 345 4.88 34.65 -17.09
C SER A 345 3.47 35.04 -17.50
N LEU A 346 3.17 36.34 -17.46
CA LEU A 346 1.88 36.85 -17.97
C LEU A 346 1.64 36.45 -19.43
N LYS A 347 2.70 36.33 -20.23
CA LYS A 347 2.60 35.93 -21.64
C LYS A 347 2.12 34.49 -21.83
N ASP A 348 2.37 33.63 -20.84
CA ASP A 348 2.00 32.22 -20.93
C ASP A 348 0.52 31.99 -20.57
N ILE A 349 -0.09 32.95 -19.85
CA ILE A 349 -1.42 32.82 -19.24
C ILE A 349 -2.49 33.67 -19.94
N LEU A 350 -2.09 34.74 -20.63
CA LEU A 350 -2.99 35.66 -21.35
C LEU A 350 -3.24 35.28 -22.81
#